data_AF-A0A964P1L5-F1
#
_entry.id   AF-A0A964P1L5-F1
#
_cell.length_a   1.000
_cell.length_b   1.000
_cell.length_c   1.000
_cell.angle_alpha   90.00
_cell.angle_beta   90.00
_cell.angle_gamma   90.00
#
_symmetry.space_group_name_H-M   'P 1'
#
loop_
_entity.id
_entity.type
_entity.pdbx_description
1 polymer ?
#
loop_
_entity_poly.entity_id
_entity_poly.type
_entity_poly.pdbx_seq_one_letter_code
_entity_poly.pdbx_strand_id
1 'polypeptide(L)' 'MNIITSIESLHGDVNLANETGKRYFCGTCGAEFIVTKGGEGIIACHGKPLVKK' A
#
# COMPACT_ATOMS: atom_id res chain seq x y z
N MET A 1 24.94 2.80 -28.16
CA MET A 1 25.02 1.88 -27.00
C MET A 1 25.46 2.70 -25.80
N ASN A 2 24.72 2.93 -24.72
CA ASN A 2 23.57 2.23 -24.13
C ASN A 2 22.61 3.24 -23.47
N ILE A 3 21.30 3.09 -23.68
CA ILE A 3 20.23 3.97 -23.16
C ILE A 3 19.49 3.36 -21.93
N ILE A 4 20.08 2.38 -21.26
CA ILE A 4 19.40 1.46 -20.33
C ILE A 4 20.00 1.46 -18.92
N THR A 5 20.23 2.64 -18.32
CA THR A 5 20.67 2.76 -16.91
C THR A 5 19.88 3.80 -16.11
N SER A 6 18.61 4.07 -16.47
CA SER A 6 17.78 5.05 -15.73
C SER A 6 16.31 4.65 -15.53
N ILE A 7 15.93 3.40 -15.74
CA ILE A 7 14.53 2.93 -15.54
C ILE A 7 14.31 1.99 -14.35
N GLU A 8 15.35 1.58 -13.63
CA GLU A 8 15.26 0.56 -12.56
C GLU A 8 15.28 1.14 -11.13
N SER A 9 14.53 2.21 -10.84
CA SER A 9 14.50 2.74 -9.45
C SER A 9 13.16 3.36 -9.00
N LEU A 10 12.05 3.12 -9.70
CA LEU A 10 10.73 3.59 -9.27
C LEU A 10 9.75 2.48 -8.84
N HIS A 11 10.19 1.21 -8.82
CA HIS A 11 9.52 0.19 -8.02
C HIS A 11 10.02 0.30 -6.58
N GLY A 12 9.76 1.45 -5.96
CA GLY A 12 9.85 1.58 -4.52
C GLY A 12 8.92 0.56 -3.91
N ASP A 13 9.48 -0.44 -3.25
CA ASP A 13 8.88 -1.14 -2.14
C ASP A 13 8.46 -0.10 -1.10
N VAL A 14 7.31 0.53 -1.33
CA VAL A 14 6.62 1.29 -0.29
C VAL A 14 6.19 0.24 0.71
N ASN A 15 7.04 -0.04 1.69
CA ASN A 15 6.78 -0.95 2.79
C ASN A 15 5.69 -0.34 3.69
N LEU A 16 4.47 -0.31 3.17
CA LEU A 16 3.25 -0.03 3.90
C LEU A 16 2.64 -1.39 4.26
N ALA A 17 3.42 -2.19 4.99
CA ALA A 17 3.01 -3.53 5.39
C ALA A 17 1.62 -3.49 6.04
N ASN A 18 0.76 -4.39 5.60
CA ASN A 18 -0.54 -4.54 6.21
C ASN A 18 -0.38 -5.42 7.46
N GLU A 19 -0.76 -4.87 8.62
CA GLU A 19 -0.57 -5.52 9.92
C GLU A 19 -1.83 -6.30 10.30
N THR A 20 -1.70 -7.61 10.52
CA THR A 20 -2.81 -8.45 11.00
C THR A 20 -3.44 -7.86 12.27
N GLY A 21 -4.78 -7.81 12.30
CA GLY A 21 -5.56 -7.30 13.41
C GLY A 21 -5.68 -5.77 13.45
N LYS A 22 -5.00 -5.03 12.55
CA LYS A 22 -5.15 -3.57 12.48
C LYS A 22 -6.33 -3.17 11.60
N ARG A 23 -6.93 -2.04 11.96
CA ARG A 23 -8.04 -1.41 11.23
C ARG A 23 -7.49 -0.32 10.31
N TYR A 24 -7.91 -0.38 9.07
CA TYR A 24 -7.58 0.60 8.04
C TYR A 24 -8.86 1.32 7.64
N PHE A 25 -8.76 2.63 7.44
CA PHE A 25 -9.90 3.48 7.13
C PHE A 25 -9.67 4.23 5.82
N CYS A 26 -10.69 4.26 4.97
CA CYS A 26 -10.71 5.08 3.77
C CYS A 26 -11.49 6.37 4.03
N GLY A 27 -10.80 7.52 4.07
CA GLY A 27 -11.44 8.83 4.23
C GLY A 27 -12.25 9.32 3.02
N THR A 28 -12.24 8.59 1.90
CA THR A 28 -13.01 8.98 0.69
C THR A 28 -14.40 8.36 0.68
N CYS A 29 -14.52 7.06 0.94
CA CYS A 29 -15.81 6.35 0.95
C CYS A 29 -16.31 6.00 2.36
N GLY A 30 -15.50 6.20 3.40
CA GLY A 30 -15.82 5.84 4.78
C GLY A 30 -15.69 4.34 5.10
N ALA A 31 -15.15 3.52 4.19
CA ALA A 31 -14.98 2.09 4.41
C ALA A 31 -13.90 1.79 5.46
N GLU A 32 -14.17 0.80 6.31
CA GLU A 32 -13.26 0.28 7.33
C GLU A 32 -12.90 -1.17 7.02
N PHE A 33 -11.61 -1.49 7.04
CA PHE A 33 -11.09 -2.82 6.74
C PHE A 33 -10.27 -3.33 7.92
N ILE A 34 -10.42 -4.61 8.27
CA ILE A 34 -9.57 -5.28 9.24
C ILE A 34 -8.68 -6.26 8.48
N VAL A 35 -7.38 -6.18 8.70
CA VAL A 35 -6.44 -7.12 8.10
C VAL A 35 -6.52 -8.43 8.87
N THR A 36 -7.02 -9.49 8.26
CA THR A 36 -7.06 -10.83 8.87
C THR A 36 -5.77 -11.61 8.63
N LYS A 37 -4.98 -11.19 7.64
CA LYS A 37 -3.66 -11.74 7.33
C LYS A 37 -2.76 -10.63 6.78
N GLY A 38 -1.67 -10.39 7.47
CA GLY A 38 -0.66 -9.41 7.10
C GLY A 38 0.31 -9.89 6.02
N GLY A 39 1.01 -8.94 5.43
CA GLY A 39 1.92 -9.10 4.31
C GLY A 39 2.54 -7.77 3.90
N GLU A 40 3.47 -7.82 2.96
CA GLU A 40 4.30 -6.68 2.56
C GLU A 40 3.60 -5.75 1.56
N GLY A 41 2.34 -6.02 1.23
CA GLY A 41 1.55 -5.25 0.26
C GLY A 41 0.79 -4.09 0.89
N ILE A 42 0.64 -3.01 0.13
CA ILE A 42 -0.16 -1.84 0.52
C ILE A 42 -1.65 -2.10 0.30
N ILE A 43 -2.51 -1.68 1.24
CA ILE A 43 -3.96 -1.68 1.03
C ILE A 43 -4.33 -0.35 0.39
N ALA A 44 -5.00 -0.40 -0.77
CA ALA A 44 -5.47 0.77 -1.49
C ALA A 44 -6.98 0.70 -1.78
N CYS A 45 -7.66 1.84 -1.70
CA CYS A 45 -9.07 2.02 -2.05
C CYS A 45 -9.20 3.33 -2.82
N HIS A 46 -9.89 3.32 -3.96
CA HIS A 46 -9.95 4.45 -4.90
C HIS A 46 -8.56 4.91 -5.40
N GLY A 47 -7.61 3.98 -5.56
CA GLY A 47 -6.24 4.29 -6.00
C GLY A 47 -5.38 5.02 -4.96
N LYS A 48 -5.84 5.17 -3.73
CA LYS A 48 -5.10 5.78 -2.62
C LYS A 48 -4.79 4.75 -1.54
N PRO A 49 -3.59 4.78 -0.92
CA PRO A 49 -3.28 3.92 0.21
C PRO A 49 -4.19 4.25 1.41
N LEU A 50 -4.66 3.22 2.11
CA LEU A 50 -5.46 3.41 3.32
C LEU A 50 -4.58 3.83 4.49
N VAL A 51 -5.17 4.60 5.40
CA VAL A 51 -4.51 5.03 6.62
C VAL A 51 -4.88 4.07 7.75
N LYS A 52 -3.87 3.62 8.50
CA LYS A 52 -4.05 2.85 9.73
C LYS A 52 -4.70 3.74 10.79
N LYS A 53 -5.78 3.26 11.40
CA LYS A 53 -6.46 3.92 12.53
C LYS A 53 -5.77 3.57 13.85
#